data_AF-A0A1Q9WD21-F1
#
_entry.id   AF-A0A1Q9WD21-F1
#
_cell.length_a   1.000
_cell.length_b   1.000
_cell.length_c   1.000
_cell.angle_alpha   90.00
_cell.angle_beta   90.00
_cell.angle_gamma   90.00
#
_symmetry.space_group_name_H-M   'P 1'
#
loop_
_entity.id
_entity.type
_entity.pdbx_description
1 polymer ?
#
loop_
_entity_poly.entity_id
_entity_poly.type
_entity_poly.pdbx_seq_one_letter_code
_entity_poly.pdbx_strand_id
1 'polypeptide(L)'
;MSSNAIGLIETKGYVAALAAADAMVKAANVTITDRQQVGDGLVAVIVTGEVGAVKAATEAGAETASQVGELVSVHVIPRPHNELGAHFSVASK
;
A
#
# COMPACT_ATOMS: atom_id res chain seq x y z
N MET A 1 -0.68 20.63 -8.98
CA MET A 1 -0.87 19.93 -7.69
C MET A 1 0.17 18.84 -7.62
N SER A 2 0.96 18.78 -6.55
CA SER A 2 1.92 17.69 -6.36
C SER A 2 1.15 16.37 -6.24
N SER A 3 1.42 15.45 -7.17
CA SER A 3 0.90 14.09 -7.08
C SER A 3 1.64 13.39 -5.94
N ASN A 4 0.92 13.07 -4.86
CA ASN A 4 1.49 12.38 -3.72
C ASN A 4 1.96 10.98 -4.14
N ALA A 5 3.03 10.49 -3.52
CA ALA A 5 3.54 9.15 -3.79
C ALA A 5 2.51 8.10 -3.36
N ILE A 6 2.60 6.91 -3.95
CA ILE A 6 1.80 5.76 -3.53
C ILE A 6 2.67 4.53 -3.24
N GLY A 7 2.25 3.80 -2.22
CA GLY A 7 2.85 2.54 -1.79
C GLY A 7 1.83 1.43 -1.88
N LEU A 8 2.25 0.27 -2.35
CA LEU A 8 1.41 -0.89 -2.57
C LEU A 8 2.03 -2.10 -1.88
N ILE A 9 1.21 -2.82 -1.11
CA ILE A 9 1.53 -4.15 -0.57
C ILE A 9 0.42 -5.10 -1.00
N GLU A 10 0.78 -6.25 -1.54
CA GLU A 10 -0.15 -7.34 -1.86
C GLU A 10 0.27 -8.63 -1.16
N THR A 11 -0.70 -9.35 -0.61
CA THR A 11 -0.48 -10.57 0.17
C THR A 11 -1.45 -11.67 -0.24
N LYS A 12 -1.15 -12.93 0.08
CA LYS A 12 -2.18 -13.98 0.09
C LYS A 12 -2.85 -14.05 1.46
N GLY A 13 -4.13 -13.71 1.48
CA GLY A 13 -5.00 -13.80 2.65
C GLY A 13 -5.20 -12.46 3.37
N TYR A 14 -6.40 -12.27 3.91
CA TYR A 14 -6.78 -11.00 4.55
C TYR A 14 -6.01 -10.69 5.84
N VAL A 15 -5.64 -11.70 6.63
CA VAL A 15 -4.96 -11.49 7.92
C VAL A 15 -3.58 -10.87 7.71
N ALA A 16 -2.81 -11.34 6.73
CA ALA A 16 -1.53 -10.76 6.37
C ALA A 16 -1.69 -9.32 5.85
N ALA A 17 -2.67 -9.08 4.98
CA ALA A 17 -2.97 -7.73 4.48
C ALA A 17 -3.35 -6.75 5.61
N LEU A 18 -4.16 -7.18 6.57
CA LEU A 18 -4.58 -6.34 7.69
C LEU A 18 -3.39 -6.00 8.62
N ALA A 19 -2.55 -6.98 8.93
CA ALA A 19 -1.35 -6.76 9.73
C ALA A 19 -0.36 -5.83 9.01
N ALA A 20 -0.17 -6.02 7.70
CA ALA A 20 0.65 -5.14 6.88
C ALA A 20 0.10 -3.70 6.86
N ALA A 21 -1.22 -3.54 6.66
CA ALA A 21 -1.87 -2.23 6.68
C ALA A 21 -1.67 -1.50 8.02
N ASP A 22 -1.82 -2.21 9.14
CA ASP A 22 -1.55 -1.68 10.49
C ASP A 22 -0.10 -1.25 10.67
N ALA A 23 0.87 -2.05 10.20
CA ALA A 23 2.28 -1.70 10.23
C ALA A 23 2.60 -0.47 9.37
N MET A 24 2.03 -0.38 8.16
CA MET A 24 2.23 0.76 7.24
C MET A 24 1.82 2.09 7.88
N VAL A 25 0.62 2.16 8.47
CA VAL A 25 0.10 3.40 9.07
C VAL A 25 0.75 3.76 10.41
N LYS A 26 1.38 2.79 11.08
CA LYS A 26 2.17 3.04 12.30
C LYS A 26 3.58 3.54 12.00
N ALA A 27 4.16 3.10 10.88
CA ALA A 27 5.55 3.39 10.55
C ALA A 27 5.77 4.82 10.03
N ALA A 28 4.79 5.42 9.36
CA ALA A 28 4.93 6.75 8.78
C ALA A 28 3.59 7.47 8.60
N ASN A 29 3.67 8.78 8.33
CA ASN A 29 2.51 9.60 7.99
C ASN A 29 2.00 9.27 6.58
N VAL A 30 1.21 8.21 6.48
CA VAL A 30 0.54 7.76 5.26
C VAL A 30 -0.94 7.50 5.52
N THR A 31 -1.75 7.57 4.46
CA THR A 31 -3.18 7.26 4.53
C THR A 31 -3.48 6.08 3.61
N ILE A 32 -4.24 5.10 4.09
CA ILE A 32 -4.76 4.02 3.24
C ILE A 32 -5.83 4.63 2.32
N THR A 33 -5.63 4.53 1.01
CA THR A 33 -6.55 5.09 0.01
C THR A 33 -7.42 4.03 -0.64
N ASP A 34 -6.96 2.78 -0.67
CA ASP A 34 -7.68 1.70 -1.32
C ASP A 34 -7.28 0.32 -0.78
N ARG A 35 -8.19 -0.63 -0.96
CA ARG A 35 -8.03 -2.05 -0.64
C ARG A 35 -8.70 -2.86 -1.73
N GLN A 36 -7.92 -3.69 -2.43
CA GLN A 36 -8.40 -4.51 -3.54
C GLN A 36 -8.34 -6.01 -3.21
N GLN A 37 -9.33 -6.75 -3.69
CA GLN A 37 -9.43 -8.21 -3.55
C GLN A 37 -9.81 -8.79 -4.91
N VAL A 38 -8.84 -9.31 -5.65
CA VAL A 38 -8.99 -9.66 -7.07
C VAL A 38 -9.23 -11.16 -7.32
N GLY A 39 -9.27 -11.98 -6.27
CA GLY A 39 -9.37 -13.44 -6.37
C GLY A 39 -8.06 -14.15 -5.99
N ASP A 40 -8.02 -15.48 -6.09
CA ASP A 40 -6.87 -16.33 -5.70
C ASP A 40 -6.33 -16.12 -4.26
N GLY A 41 -7.15 -15.52 -3.39
CA GLY A 41 -6.74 -15.10 -2.06
C GLY A 41 -5.90 -13.82 -2.01
N LEU A 42 -5.70 -13.13 -3.13
CA LEU A 42 -4.93 -11.89 -3.21
C LEU A 42 -5.68 -10.72 -2.55
N VAL A 43 -4.98 -10.03 -1.66
CA VAL A 43 -5.44 -8.82 -0.99
C VAL A 43 -4.36 -7.76 -1.06
N ALA A 44 -4.66 -6.64 -1.73
CA ALA A 44 -3.76 -5.50 -1.87
C ALA A 44 -4.22 -4.31 -1.03
N VAL A 45 -3.24 -3.60 -0.46
CA VAL A 45 -3.42 -2.38 0.34
C VAL A 45 -2.60 -1.27 -0.31
N ILE A 46 -3.24 -0.13 -0.55
CA ILE A 46 -2.63 1.03 -1.18
C ILE A 46 -2.63 2.19 -0.18
N VAL A 47 -1.48 2.84 -0.02
CA VAL A 47 -1.31 4.05 0.80
C VAL A 47 -0.79 5.21 -0.04
N THR A 48 -1.09 6.44 0.40
CA THR A 48 -0.54 7.68 -0.17
C THR A 48 0.17 8.52 0.88
N GLY A 49 1.15 9.31 0.46
CA GLY A 49 1.87 10.26 1.30
C GLY A 49 3.09 10.87 0.60
N GLU A 50 3.98 11.48 1.39
CA GLU A 50 5.30 11.92 0.90
C GLU A 50 6.17 10.72 0.54
N VAL A 51 7.06 10.84 -0.45
CA VAL A 51 7.88 9.73 -0.96
C VAL A 51 8.64 9.00 0.15
N GLY A 52 9.22 9.75 1.10
CA GLY A 52 9.94 9.17 2.23
C GLY A 52 9.03 8.40 3.19
N ALA A 53 7.84 8.94 3.48
CA ALA A 53 6.85 8.28 4.34
C ALA A 53 6.33 6.99 3.69
N VAL A 54 6.05 7.02 2.39
CA VAL A 54 5.59 5.85 1.62
C VAL A 54 6.63 4.74 1.58
N LYS A 55 7.91 5.07 1.42
CA LYS A 55 9.00 4.08 1.48
C LYS A 55 9.07 3.41 2.87
N ALA A 56 9.12 4.20 3.93
CA ALA A 56 9.15 3.67 5.29
C ALA A 56 7.91 2.81 5.62
N ALA A 57 6.72 3.23 5.19
CA ALA A 57 5.49 2.47 5.36
C ALA A 57 5.54 1.12 4.62
N THR A 58 5.96 1.10 3.35
CA THR A 58 6.03 -0.12 2.54
C THR A 58 7.09 -1.11 3.03
N GLU A 59 8.24 -0.62 3.53
CA GLU A 59 9.26 -1.48 4.16
C GLU A 59 8.69 -2.19 5.40
N ALA A 60 8.05 -1.46 6.32
CA ALA A 60 7.44 -2.03 7.53
C ALA A 60 6.26 -2.98 7.20
N GLY A 61 5.45 -2.62 6.21
CA GLY A 61 4.34 -3.44 5.72
C GLY A 61 4.81 -4.76 5.11
N ALA A 62 5.87 -4.72 4.29
CA ALA A 62 6.45 -5.91 3.66
C ALA A 62 7.06 -6.88 4.67
N GLU A 63 7.77 -6.36 5.68
CA GLU A 63 8.31 -7.16 6.77
C GLU A 63 7.19 -7.88 7.52
N THR A 64 6.16 -7.13 7.95
CA THR A 64 5.02 -7.69 8.70
C THR A 64 4.23 -8.71 7.88
N ALA A 65 3.98 -8.40 6.59
CA ALA A 65 3.30 -9.32 5.67
C ALA A 65 4.03 -10.67 5.57
N SER A 66 5.36 -10.65 5.45
CA SER A 66 6.20 -11.85 5.33
C SER A 66 6.28 -12.67 6.62
N GLN A 67 6.02 -12.06 7.78
CA GLN A 67 5.96 -12.76 9.07
C GLN A 67 4.60 -13.41 9.31
N VAL A 68 3.51 -12.76 8.92
CA VAL A 68 2.14 -13.21 9.18
C VAL A 68 1.63 -14.18 8.10
N GLY A 69 2.10 -14.04 6.86
CA GLY A 69 1.68 -14.87 5.75
C GLY A 69 2.62 -14.74 4.54
N GLU A 70 2.03 -14.75 3.34
CA GLU A 70 2.78 -14.65 2.08
C GLU A 70 2.71 -13.23 1.52
N LEU A 71 3.86 -12.55 1.45
CA LEU A 71 4.02 -11.33 0.69
C LEU A 71 4.11 -11.66 -0.81
N VAL A 72 3.21 -11.11 -1.60
CA VAL A 72 3.15 -11.32 -3.06
C VAL A 72 3.84 -10.20 -3.80
N SER A 73 3.61 -8.95 -3.39
CA SER A 73 4.21 -7.78 -4.05
C SER A 73 4.39 -6.61 -3.10
N VAL A 74 5.46 -5.86 -3.33
CA VAL A 74 5.75 -4.58 -2.68
C VAL A 74 6.22 -3.59 -3.75
N HIS A 75 5.61 -2.42 -3.80
CA HIS A 75 5.97 -1.42 -4.80
C HIS A 75 5.76 0.02 -4.32
N VAL A 76 6.58 0.94 -4.82
CA VAL A 76 6.47 2.37 -4.56
C VAL A 76 6.51 3.12 -5.88
N ILE A 77 5.54 4.01 -6.08
CA ILE A 77 5.50 4.94 -7.20
C ILE A 77 5.67 6.36 -6.64
N PRO A 78 6.86 6.97 -6.75
CA PRO A 78 7.14 8.28 -6.16
C PRO A 78 6.32 9.42 -6.77
N ARG A 79 5.95 9.31 -8.05
CA ARG A 79 5.20 10.32 -8.80
C ARG A 79 4.22 9.62 -9.75
N PRO A 80 3.04 9.18 -9.27
CA PRO A 80 2.05 8.55 -10.13
C PRO A 80 1.53 9.56 -11.16
N HIS A 81 1.29 9.06 -12.38
CA HIS A 81 0.76 9.87 -13.48
C HIS A 81 -0.65 10.39 -13.17
N ASN A 82 -0.99 11.59 -13.62
CA ASN A 82 -2.26 12.26 -13.28
C ASN A 82 -3.50 11.46 -13.73
N GLU A 83 -3.42 10.80 -14.90
CA GLU A 83 -4.51 9.94 -15.42
C GLU A 83 -4.79 8.71 -14.55
N LEU A 84 -3.87 8.31 -13.68
CA LEU A 84 -4.04 7.10 -12.87
C LEU A 84 -5.24 7.23 -11.91
N GLY A 85 -5.44 8.42 -11.35
CA GLY A 85 -6.55 8.71 -10.43
C GLY A 85 -7.94 8.69 -11.09
N ALA A 86 -8.02 8.76 -12.42
CA ALA A 86 -9.30 8.65 -13.13
C ALA A 86 -9.86 7.22 -13.15
N HIS A 87 -8.99 6.21 -12.97
CA HIS A 87 -9.32 4.80 -13.12
C HIS A 87 -8.97 3.94 -11.88
N PHE A 88 -8.10 4.44 -11.00
CA PHE A 88 -7.65 3.74 -9.79
C PHE A 88 -7.72 4.66 -8.57
N SER A 89 -8.10 4.10 -7.42
CA SER A 89 -8.23 4.86 -6.16
C SER A 89 -6.87 5.08 -5.49
N VAL A 90 -6.06 5.96 -6.09
CA VAL A 90 -4.68 6.26 -5.64
C VAL A 90 -4.54 7.58 -4.86
N ALA A 91 -5.67 8.27 -4.62
CA ALA A 91 -5.71 9.54 -3.90
C ALA A 91 -6.62 9.43 -2.66
N SER A 92 -6.27 10.16 -1.59
CA SER A 92 -7.17 10.35 -0.46
C SER A 92 -8.41 11.13 -0.90
N LYS A 93 -9.61 10.65 -0.54
CA LYS A 93 -10.86 11.37 -0.69
C LYS A 93 -10.92 12.60 0.22
#